data_AF-A0A6V7NKU8-F1
#
_entry.id   AF-A0A6V7NKU8-F1
#
_cell.length_a   1.000
_cell.length_b   1.000
_cell.length_c   1.000
_cell.angle_alpha   90.00
_cell.angle_beta   90.00
_cell.angle_gamma   90.00
#
_symmetry.space_group_name_H-M   'P 1'
#
loop_
_entity.id
_entity.type
_entity.pdbx_description
1 polymer ?
#
loop_
_entity_poly.entity_id
_entity_poly.type
_entity_poly.pdbx_seq_one_letter_code
_entity_poly.pdbx_strand_id
1 'polypeptide(L)'
;MENILYTVIGHNDYCASPDLVMTEDFNGVNSGVFFVRRSEWSEWFLDAWWNQTSFIRFGSTKSGDNAAMKHLIDSLPPEEARAHVRVSPMQCLFNSYPWFPSWKSVYRLIFYPWTTWKGAYSDGDFLVHLAGLDDKKGWITKILQER
;
A
#
# COMPACT_ATOMS: atom_id res chain seq x y z
N MET A 1 -16.43 15.79 -9.67
CA MET A 1 -15.65 15.05 -8.65
C MET A 1 -16.48 13.89 -8.07
N GLU A 2 -17.77 14.10 -7.79
CA GLU A 2 -18.73 13.07 -7.33
C GLU A 2 -18.87 11.84 -8.26
N ASN A 3 -18.82 12.03 -9.58
CA ASN A 3 -18.91 10.92 -10.55
C ASN A 3 -17.75 9.91 -10.46
N ILE A 4 -16.55 10.36 -10.11
CA ILE A 4 -15.40 9.46 -9.95
C ILE A 4 -15.57 8.64 -8.66
N LEU A 5 -16.04 9.29 -7.58
CA LEU A 5 -16.30 8.67 -6.30
C LEU A 5 -17.36 7.55 -6.42
N TYR A 6 -18.46 7.82 -7.13
CA TYR A 6 -19.51 6.82 -7.36
C TYR A 6 -19.02 5.61 -8.16
N THR A 7 -18.15 5.85 -9.16
CA THR A 7 -17.60 4.78 -10.02
C THR A 7 -16.60 3.90 -9.26
N VAL A 8 -15.87 4.44 -8.28
CA VAL A 8 -14.83 3.72 -7.54
C VAL A 8 -15.35 3.09 -6.25
N ILE A 9 -16.33 3.71 -5.58
CA ILE A 9 -16.80 3.32 -4.23
C ILE A 9 -18.22 2.72 -4.26
N GLY A 10 -19.01 2.95 -5.32
CA GLY A 10 -20.32 2.29 -5.51
C GLY A 10 -21.49 2.84 -4.68
N HIS A 11 -21.26 3.79 -3.78
CA HIS A 11 -22.31 4.57 -3.11
C HIS A 11 -21.82 5.98 -2.72
N ASN A 12 -22.76 6.88 -2.43
CA ASN A 12 -22.50 8.22 -1.89
C ASN A 12 -22.57 8.28 -0.34
N ASP A 13 -22.88 7.17 0.33
CA ASP A 13 -22.90 7.11 1.79
C ASP A 13 -21.50 7.12 2.40
N TYR A 14 -21.04 8.28 2.88
CA TYR A 14 -19.74 8.38 3.54
C TYR A 14 -19.57 7.40 4.72
N CYS A 15 -20.66 7.05 5.43
CA CYS A 15 -20.64 6.14 6.56
C CYS A 15 -20.46 4.67 6.16
N ALA A 16 -20.83 4.30 4.92
CA ALA A 16 -20.61 2.96 4.37
C ALA A 16 -19.25 2.82 3.65
N SER A 17 -18.48 3.91 3.56
CA SER A 17 -17.16 3.89 2.90
C SER A 17 -16.14 3.12 3.75
N PRO A 18 -15.19 2.39 3.12
CA PRO A 18 -14.15 1.68 3.83
C PRO A 18 -13.34 2.63 4.72
N ASP A 19 -12.87 2.10 5.85
CA ASP A 19 -12.11 2.84 6.84
C ASP A 19 -10.61 2.81 6.59
N LEU A 20 -10.10 1.72 6.01
CA LEU A 20 -8.70 1.55 5.61
C LEU A 20 -8.63 1.27 4.11
N VAL A 21 -7.97 2.15 3.36
CA VAL A 21 -7.76 1.99 1.92
C VAL A 21 -6.29 1.82 1.63
N MET A 22 -5.96 0.72 0.95
CA MET A 22 -4.60 0.30 0.65
C MET A 22 -4.46 -0.18 -0.79
N THR A 23 -3.22 -0.38 -1.20
CA THR A 23 -2.87 -1.01 -2.48
C THR A 23 -1.95 -2.19 -2.22
N GLU A 24 -2.02 -3.19 -3.09
CA GLU A 24 -1.15 -4.36 -3.04
C GLU A 24 -0.31 -4.51 -4.31
N ASP A 25 0.88 -5.11 -4.14
CA ASP A 25 1.71 -5.60 -5.24
C ASP A 25 2.00 -7.10 -5.07
N PHE A 26 3.02 -7.57 -5.79
CA PHE A 26 3.59 -8.90 -5.64
C PHE A 26 3.90 -9.30 -4.17
N ASN A 27 4.21 -8.36 -3.28
CA ASN A 27 4.51 -8.61 -1.86
C ASN A 27 3.28 -8.43 -0.94
N GLY A 28 2.08 -8.21 -1.51
CA GLY A 28 0.84 -7.90 -0.80
C GLY A 28 0.73 -6.42 -0.43
N VAL A 29 -0.08 -6.11 0.58
CA VAL A 29 -0.26 -4.74 1.08
C VAL A 29 1.03 -4.15 1.66
N ASN A 30 1.11 -2.82 1.75
CA ASN A 30 2.27 -2.12 2.31
C ASN A 30 1.83 -0.90 3.14
N SER A 31 2.41 -0.73 4.33
CA SER A 31 2.10 0.35 5.29
C SER A 31 2.73 1.71 4.97
N GLY A 32 3.48 1.84 3.88
CA GLY A 32 4.16 3.10 3.54
C GLY A 32 3.23 4.20 3.02
N VAL A 33 2.17 3.82 2.30
CA VAL A 33 1.12 4.74 1.84
C VAL A 33 -0.22 4.02 1.94
N PHE A 34 -1.11 4.58 2.73
CA PHE A 34 -2.48 4.13 2.94
C PHE A 34 -3.35 5.31 3.35
N PHE A 35 -4.65 5.18 3.23
CA PHE A 35 -5.62 6.16 3.69
C PHE A 35 -6.45 5.57 4.82
N VAL A 36 -6.73 6.40 5.83
CA VAL A 36 -7.59 6.04 6.95
C VAL A 36 -8.70 7.09 7.08
N ARG A 37 -9.96 6.65 7.09
CA ARG A 37 -11.11 7.50 7.40
C ARG A 37 -11.18 7.72 8.90
N ARG A 38 -11.69 8.86 9.36
CA ARG A 38 -11.95 9.05 10.79
C ARG A 38 -13.21 8.29 11.18
N SER A 39 -13.08 7.28 12.04
CA SER A 39 -14.19 6.49 12.60
C SER A 39 -13.77 5.80 13.89
N GLU A 40 -14.74 5.26 14.64
CA GLU A 40 -14.46 4.42 15.81
C GLU A 40 -13.67 3.16 15.43
N TRP A 41 -13.96 2.57 14.28
CA TRP A 41 -13.22 1.40 13.78
C TRP A 41 -11.75 1.75 13.52
N SER A 42 -11.48 2.90 12.91
CA SER A 42 -10.11 3.34 12.65
C SER A 42 -9.32 3.65 13.91
N GLU A 43 -9.95 4.24 14.93
CA GLU A 43 -9.31 4.46 16.22
C GLU A 43 -8.96 3.12 16.90
N TRP A 44 -9.89 2.16 16.89
CA TRP A 44 -9.63 0.80 17.37
C TRP A 44 -8.52 0.10 16.58
N PHE A 45 -8.57 0.15 15.25
CA PHE A 45 -7.59 -0.51 14.38
C PHE A 45 -6.18 0.05 14.61
N LEU A 46 -6.03 1.37 14.72
CA LEU A 46 -4.76 2.02 14.98
C LEU A 46 -4.21 1.69 16.37
N ASP A 47 -5.07 1.62 17.40
CA ASP A 47 -4.66 1.19 18.74
C ASP A 47 -4.24 -0.29 18.75
N ALA A 48 -5.04 -1.16 18.15
CA ALA A 48 -4.71 -2.58 18.02
C ALA A 48 -3.40 -2.80 17.25
N TRP A 49 -3.17 -2.05 16.17
CA TRP A 49 -1.94 -2.12 15.37
C TRP A 49 -0.73 -1.62 16.17
N TRP A 50 -0.86 -0.48 16.86
CA TRP A 50 0.21 0.06 17.72
C TRP A 50 0.63 -0.92 18.82
N ASN A 51 -0.34 -1.66 19.38
CA ASN A 51 -0.12 -2.61 20.46
C ASN A 51 0.48 -3.96 20.00
N GLN A 52 0.76 -4.17 18.70
CA GLN A 52 1.44 -5.36 18.13
C GLN A 52 2.95 -5.39 18.43
N THR A 53 3.32 -5.30 19.71
CA THR A 53 4.73 -5.19 20.16
C THR A 53 5.58 -6.41 19.82
N SER A 54 4.99 -7.58 19.59
CA SER A 54 5.66 -8.80 19.15
C SER A 54 6.33 -8.67 17.77
N PHE A 55 5.91 -7.69 16.96
CA PHE A 55 6.46 -7.42 15.64
C PHE A 55 7.61 -6.40 15.64
N ILE A 56 7.97 -5.83 16.80
CA ILE A 56 9.11 -4.91 16.93
C ILE A 56 10.42 -5.64 16.62
N ARG A 57 11.23 -5.08 15.72
CA ARG A 57 12.48 -5.70 15.24
C ARG A 57 13.65 -4.72 15.35
N PHE A 58 14.39 -4.81 16.44
CA PHE A 58 15.62 -4.03 16.59
C PHE A 58 16.72 -4.53 15.63
N GLY A 59 17.44 -3.61 15.00
CA GLY A 59 18.57 -3.93 14.11
C GLY A 59 18.19 -4.57 12.76
N SER A 60 16.89 -4.60 12.41
CA SER A 60 16.44 -5.12 11.11
C SER A 60 16.05 -3.98 10.17
N THR A 61 16.29 -4.16 8.88
CA THR A 61 15.77 -3.28 7.81
C THR A 61 14.35 -3.66 7.37
N LYS A 62 13.77 -4.73 7.94
CA LYS A 62 12.39 -5.14 7.67
C LYS A 62 11.42 -4.32 8.52
N SER A 63 10.39 -3.79 7.88
CA SER A 63 9.31 -3.05 8.55
C SER A 63 8.46 -4.00 9.41
N GLY A 64 8.55 -3.82 10.72
CA GLY A 64 7.76 -4.55 11.71
C GLY A 64 6.30 -4.08 11.73
N ASP A 65 6.07 -2.77 11.55
CA ASP A 65 4.75 -2.16 11.43
C ASP A 65 3.97 -2.75 10.24
N ASN A 66 4.59 -2.92 9.06
CA ASN A 66 3.93 -3.55 7.91
C ASN A 66 3.57 -5.01 8.19
N ALA A 67 4.43 -5.74 8.90
CA ALA A 67 4.17 -7.13 9.27
C ALA A 67 3.01 -7.25 10.28
N ALA A 68 2.98 -6.35 11.28
CA ALA A 68 1.90 -6.26 12.26
C ALA A 68 0.56 -5.92 11.60
N MET A 69 0.55 -4.97 10.66
CA MET A 69 -0.66 -4.57 9.94
C MET A 69 -1.22 -5.71 9.10
N LYS A 70 -0.37 -6.43 8.36
CA LYS A 70 -0.76 -7.62 7.60
C LYS A 70 -1.38 -8.67 8.51
N HIS A 71 -0.71 -8.96 9.63
CA HIS A 71 -1.22 -9.91 10.61
C HIS A 71 -2.59 -9.51 11.16
N LEU A 72 -2.77 -8.23 11.49
CA LEU A 72 -4.03 -7.71 12.00
C LEU A 72 -5.15 -7.83 10.97
N ILE A 73 -4.91 -7.39 9.72
CA ILE A 73 -5.87 -7.51 8.61
C ILE A 73 -6.23 -8.98 8.33
N ASP A 74 -5.24 -9.87 8.28
CA ASP A 74 -5.44 -11.30 8.04
C ASP A 74 -6.22 -11.99 9.18
N SER A 75 -6.21 -11.39 10.38
CA SER A 75 -6.92 -11.90 11.57
C SER A 75 -8.34 -11.34 11.71
N LEU A 76 -8.75 -10.37 10.89
CA LEU A 76 -10.09 -9.80 10.94
C LEU A 76 -11.15 -10.84 10.51
N PRO A 77 -12.34 -10.83 11.13
CA PRO A 77 -13.49 -11.55 10.61
C PRO A 77 -13.79 -11.15 9.15
N PRO A 78 -14.19 -12.09 8.27
CA PRO A 78 -14.43 -11.79 6.85
C PRO A 78 -15.48 -10.70 6.58
N GLU A 79 -16.49 -10.57 7.44
CA GLU A 79 -17.48 -9.51 7.40
C GLU A 79 -16.87 -8.13 7.72
N GLU A 80 -15.99 -8.08 8.73
CA GLU A 80 -15.33 -6.86 9.17
C GLU A 80 -14.31 -6.38 8.13
N ALA A 81 -13.49 -7.31 7.62
CA ALA A 81 -12.55 -7.01 6.54
C ALA A 81 -13.25 -6.45 5.29
N ARG A 82 -14.40 -7.01 4.91
CA ARG A 82 -15.18 -6.52 3.77
C ARG A 82 -15.82 -5.16 4.00
N ALA A 83 -16.23 -4.86 5.23
CA ALA A 83 -16.86 -3.58 5.57
C ALA A 83 -15.83 -2.45 5.67
N HIS A 84 -14.66 -2.73 6.25
CA HIS A 84 -13.73 -1.68 6.67
C HIS A 84 -12.45 -1.59 5.83
N VAL A 85 -12.04 -2.67 5.15
CA VAL A 85 -10.76 -2.70 4.44
C VAL A 85 -10.98 -2.78 2.92
N ARG A 86 -10.41 -1.82 2.20
CA ARG A 86 -10.38 -1.80 0.74
C ARG A 86 -8.96 -1.90 0.23
N VAL A 87 -8.63 -3.02 -0.41
CA VAL A 87 -7.36 -3.22 -1.11
C VAL A 87 -7.57 -3.07 -2.61
N SER A 88 -6.91 -2.09 -3.22
CA SER A 88 -6.84 -1.96 -4.67
C SER A 88 -5.69 -2.80 -5.25
N PRO A 89 -5.92 -3.56 -6.33
CA PRO A 89 -4.93 -4.48 -6.89
C PRO A 89 -3.81 -3.79 -7.68
N MET A 90 -3.76 -2.45 -7.70
CA MET A 90 -2.82 -1.67 -8.50
C MET A 90 -2.24 -0.50 -7.69
N GLN A 91 -0.91 -0.50 -7.53
CA GLN A 91 -0.19 0.57 -6.81
C GLN A 91 0.03 1.84 -7.65
N CYS A 92 -0.31 1.85 -8.93
CA CYS A 92 -0.32 3.09 -9.72
C CYS A 92 -1.28 4.14 -9.15
N LEU A 93 -2.36 3.71 -8.46
CA LEU A 93 -3.27 4.61 -7.77
C LEU A 93 -2.57 5.39 -6.65
N PHE A 94 -1.71 4.71 -5.89
CA PHE A 94 -0.81 5.24 -4.87
C PHE A 94 0.10 4.10 -4.39
N ASN A 95 1.29 4.42 -3.88
CA ASN A 95 2.27 3.45 -3.35
C ASN A 95 3.05 2.67 -4.41
N SER A 96 3.25 3.21 -5.62
CA SER A 96 4.09 2.57 -6.64
C SER A 96 5.57 2.69 -6.32
N TYR A 97 6.38 1.72 -6.77
CA TYR A 97 7.82 1.68 -6.50
C TYR A 97 8.64 1.97 -7.75
N PRO A 98 9.74 2.72 -7.64
CA PRO A 98 10.70 2.78 -8.72
C PRO A 98 11.24 1.39 -9.02
N TRP A 99 11.18 1.01 -10.30
CA TRP A 99 11.80 -0.22 -10.75
C TRP A 99 13.26 0.03 -11.12
N PHE A 100 14.15 -0.83 -10.65
CA PHE A 100 15.55 -0.84 -11.05
C PHE A 100 16.05 -2.27 -11.28
N PRO A 101 16.98 -2.45 -12.23
CA PRO A 101 17.52 -3.76 -12.53
C PRO A 101 18.34 -4.27 -11.34
N SER A 102 17.86 -5.35 -10.75
CA SER A 102 18.58 -6.19 -9.79
C SER A 102 18.33 -7.65 -10.15
N TRP A 103 19.16 -8.59 -9.69
CA TRP A 103 18.91 -10.02 -9.92
C TRP A 103 17.51 -10.45 -9.49
N LYS A 104 17.02 -9.90 -8.38
CA LYS A 104 15.67 -10.12 -7.87
C LYS A 104 14.60 -9.52 -8.80
N SER A 105 14.81 -8.28 -9.27
CA SER A 105 13.88 -7.60 -10.18
C SER A 105 13.81 -8.29 -11.54
N VAL A 106 14.95 -8.76 -12.08
CA VAL A 106 15.05 -9.50 -13.34
C VAL A 106 14.37 -10.86 -13.22
N TYR A 107 14.65 -11.61 -12.16
CA TYR A 107 13.95 -12.87 -11.88
C TYR A 107 12.43 -12.66 -11.83
N ARG A 108 11.96 -11.64 -11.11
CA ARG A 108 10.54 -11.30 -11.02
C ARG A 108 9.95 -10.93 -12.38
N LEU A 109 10.67 -10.16 -13.19
CA LEU A 109 10.22 -9.79 -14.53
C LEU A 109 10.06 -11.02 -15.44
N ILE A 110 10.95 -12.01 -15.34
CA ILE A 110 10.91 -13.24 -16.16
C ILE A 110 9.77 -14.17 -15.72
N PHE A 111 9.64 -14.43 -14.42
CA PHE A 111 8.72 -15.46 -13.91
C PHE A 111 7.34 -14.92 -13.49
N TYR A 112 7.25 -13.61 -13.21
CA TYR A 112 6.05 -12.94 -12.73
C TYR A 112 5.86 -11.55 -13.39
N PRO A 113 5.83 -11.47 -14.74
CA PRO A 113 5.83 -10.18 -15.45
C PRO A 113 4.61 -9.32 -15.10
N TRP A 114 3.41 -9.90 -15.13
CA TRP A 114 2.16 -9.15 -14.90
C TRP A 114 2.10 -8.51 -13.51
N THR A 115 2.46 -9.24 -12.47
CA THR A 115 2.45 -8.73 -11.09
C THR A 115 3.60 -7.77 -10.81
N THR A 116 4.73 -7.90 -11.54
CA THR A 116 5.83 -6.93 -11.46
C THR A 116 5.39 -5.56 -11.96
N TRP A 117 4.66 -5.51 -13.07
CA TRP A 117 4.16 -4.25 -13.63
C TRP A 117 3.04 -3.60 -12.81
N LYS A 118 2.31 -4.34 -11.98
CA LYS A 118 1.28 -3.78 -11.09
C LYS A 118 1.82 -2.87 -9.98
N GLY A 119 3.06 -3.09 -9.57
CA GLY A 119 3.72 -2.35 -8.49
C GLY A 119 4.75 -1.33 -8.97
N ALA A 120 5.20 -1.44 -10.23
CA ALA A 120 6.22 -0.57 -10.79
C ALA A 120 5.63 0.81 -11.11
N TYR A 121 6.41 1.84 -10.79
CA TYR A 121 6.12 3.22 -11.15
C TYR A 121 5.94 3.38 -12.67
N SER A 122 4.92 4.12 -13.06
CA SER A 122 4.73 4.67 -14.40
C SER A 122 4.49 6.18 -14.32
N ASP A 123 4.84 6.91 -15.39
CA ASP A 123 4.45 8.31 -15.49
C ASP A 123 2.92 8.46 -15.38
N GLY A 124 2.49 9.46 -14.61
CA GLY A 124 1.08 9.66 -14.21
C GLY A 124 0.67 9.03 -12.87
N ASP A 125 1.51 8.20 -12.25
CA ASP A 125 1.22 7.66 -10.91
C ASP A 125 1.12 8.77 -9.84
N PHE A 126 0.15 8.64 -8.94
CA PHE A 126 -0.19 9.71 -7.99
C PHE A 126 0.82 9.87 -6.85
N LEU A 127 1.27 8.76 -6.25
CA LEU A 127 2.20 8.76 -5.11
C LEU A 127 3.22 7.62 -5.25
N VAL A 128 4.49 7.99 -5.33
CA VAL A 128 5.62 7.05 -5.45
C VAL A 128 6.27 6.81 -4.09
N HIS A 129 6.41 5.54 -3.73
CA HIS A 129 7.05 5.09 -2.51
C HIS A 129 8.51 4.67 -2.76
N LEU A 130 9.46 5.46 -2.26
CA LEU A 130 10.90 5.20 -2.38
C LEU A 130 11.41 4.22 -1.30
N ALA A 131 10.71 3.11 -1.11
CA ALA A 131 11.00 2.14 -0.05
C ALA A 131 12.33 1.40 -0.29
N GLY A 132 13.20 1.38 0.73
CA GLY A 132 14.45 0.63 0.67
C GLY A 132 15.45 1.14 -0.37
N LEU A 133 15.24 2.34 -0.90
CA LEU A 133 16.17 3.01 -1.81
C LEU A 133 17.13 3.93 -1.05
N ASP A 134 18.41 3.79 -1.35
CA ASP A 134 19.43 4.79 -1.03
C ASP A 134 19.34 5.97 -2.00
N ASP A 135 19.90 7.12 -1.62
CA ASP A 135 19.87 8.36 -2.40
C ASP A 135 18.47 8.75 -2.92
N LYS A 136 17.53 8.95 -2.00
CA LYS A 136 16.16 9.38 -2.33
C LYS A 136 16.11 10.67 -3.16
N LYS A 137 17.10 11.57 -3.00
CA LYS A 137 17.17 12.83 -3.77
C LYS A 137 17.50 12.58 -5.24
N GLY A 138 18.44 11.68 -5.52
CA GLY A 138 18.75 11.24 -6.88
C GLY A 138 17.53 10.60 -7.55
N TRP A 139 16.83 9.72 -6.83
CA TRP A 139 15.59 9.10 -7.33
C TRP A 139 14.49 10.11 -7.66
N ILE A 140 14.23 11.08 -6.77
CA ILE A 140 13.26 12.16 -7.03
C ILE A 140 13.67 12.93 -8.28
N THR A 141 14.95 13.30 -8.40
CA THR A 141 15.45 14.05 -9.56
C THR A 141 15.23 13.27 -10.85
N LYS A 142 15.54 11.98 -10.87
CA LYS A 142 15.34 11.11 -12.03
C LYS A 142 13.87 11.02 -12.45
N ILE A 143 12.97 10.76 -11.49
CA ILE A 143 11.53 10.66 -11.74
C ILE A 143 10.95 11.98 -12.28
N LEU A 144 11.41 13.12 -11.74
CA LEU A 144 10.94 14.43 -12.19
C LEU A 144 11.53 14.86 -13.55
N GLN A 145 12.71 14.34 -13.93
CA GLN A 145 13.36 14.60 -15.21
C GLN A 145 12.82 13.75 -16.37
N GLU A 146 12.13 12.64 -16.07
CA GLU A 146 11.45 11.80 -17.07
C GLU A 146 10.14 12.43 -17.60
N ARG A 147 9.85 13.69 -17.25
CA ARG A 147 8.69 14.49 -17.69
C ARG A 147 8.94 15.27 -18.98
#